data_AF-A0A521WU12-F1
#
_entry.id   AF-A0A521WU12-F1
#
_cell.length_a   1.000
_cell.length_b   1.000
_cell.length_c   1.000
_cell.angle_alpha   90.00
_cell.angle_beta   90.00
_cell.angle_gamma   90.00
#
_symmetry.space_group_name_H-M   'P 1'
#
loop_
_entity.id
_entity.type
_entity.pdbx_description
1 polymer ?
#
loop_
_entity_poly.entity_id
_entity_poly.type
_entity_poly.pdbx_seq_one_letter_code
_entity_poly.pdbx_strand_id
1 'polypeptide(L)'
;MSVTVLALAKSFVMERLSAEEFSNAYMEIWKFERDSEILLKDDAKLSECLSSIFCLADLYNPESDRDEYELDEEQLRQKVSSLIANFTSHG
;
A
#
# COMPACT_ATOMS: atom_id res chain seq x y z
N MET A 1 4.08 -15.58 -3.10
CA MET A 1 4.66 -14.49 -2.32
C MET A 1 4.65 -13.24 -3.17
N SER A 2 3.86 -12.27 -2.75
CA SER A 2 3.60 -11.00 -3.42
C SER A 2 4.75 -10.01 -3.17
N VAL A 3 5.90 -10.35 -3.75
CA VAL A 3 7.15 -9.57 -3.58
C VAL A 3 7.03 -8.20 -4.24
N THR A 4 6.24 -8.08 -5.31
CA THR A 4 6.13 -6.87 -6.14
C THR A 4 5.42 -5.74 -5.42
N VAL A 5 4.19 -5.98 -4.93
CA VAL A 5 3.40 -4.97 -4.19
C VAL A 5 4.10 -4.53 -2.89
N LEU A 6 4.74 -5.45 -2.17
CA LEU A 6 5.51 -5.10 -0.97
C LEU A 6 6.73 -4.24 -1.32
N ALA A 7 7.44 -4.55 -2.41
CA ALA A 7 8.57 -3.74 -2.87
C ALA A 7 8.14 -2.34 -3.32
N LEU A 8 6.95 -2.22 -3.93
CA LEU A 8 6.38 -0.94 -4.31
C LEU A 8 6.05 -0.09 -3.08
N ALA A 9 5.40 -0.66 -2.06
CA ALA A 9 5.11 0.03 -0.80
C ALA A 9 6.38 0.50 -0.08
N LYS A 10 7.43 -0.32 -0.06
CA LYS A 10 8.75 0.08 0.46
C LYS A 10 9.36 1.23 -0.34
N SER A 11 9.24 1.20 -1.66
CA SER A 11 9.77 2.26 -2.53
C SER A 11 9.04 3.59 -2.30
N PHE A 12 7.73 3.55 -2.10
CA PHE A 12 6.95 4.71 -1.71
C PHE A 12 7.42 5.28 -0.36
N VAL A 13 7.55 4.46 0.68
CA VAL A 13 8.06 4.91 1.99
C VAL A 13 9.46 5.54 1.91
N MET A 14 10.30 5.07 0.98
CA MET A 14 11.63 5.62 0.72
C MET A 14 11.63 6.88 -0.16
N GLU A 15 10.48 7.54 -0.38
CA GLU A 15 10.36 8.77 -1.18
C GLU A 15 10.78 8.61 -2.64
N ARG A 16 10.73 7.37 -3.17
CA ARG A 16 11.05 7.09 -4.58
C ARG A 16 9.86 7.26 -5.52
N LEU A 17 8.66 7.36 -4.97
CA LEU A 17 7.40 7.51 -5.68
C LEU A 17 6.60 8.62 -4.98
N SER A 18 5.88 9.41 -5.77
CA SER A 18 4.78 10.24 -5.27
C SER A 18 3.63 9.37 -4.78
N ALA A 19 2.70 9.93 -4.00
CA ALA A 19 1.51 9.19 -3.57
C ALA A 19 0.60 8.81 -4.75
N GLU A 20 0.49 9.65 -5.78
CA GLU A 20 -0.30 9.36 -6.97
C GLU A 20 0.29 8.18 -7.78
N GLU A 21 1.59 8.21 -8.07
CA GLU A 21 2.27 7.10 -8.76
C GLU A 21 2.16 5.80 -7.96
N PHE A 22 2.35 5.90 -6.64
CA PHE A 22 2.23 4.76 -5.75
C PHE A 22 0.81 4.18 -5.73
N SER A 23 -0.22 4.98 -5.46
CA SER A 23 -1.59 4.51 -5.32
C SER A 23 -2.09 3.84 -6.60
N ASN A 24 -1.85 4.47 -7.76
CA ASN A 24 -2.23 3.91 -9.06
C ASN A 24 -1.53 2.57 -9.32
N ALA A 25 -0.19 2.53 -9.23
CA ALA A 25 0.56 1.32 -9.51
C ALA A 25 0.28 0.20 -8.48
N TYR A 26 0.09 0.55 -7.21
CA TYR A 26 -0.19 -0.42 -6.15
C TYR A 26 -1.52 -1.10 -6.38
N MET A 27 -2.58 -0.33 -6.66
CA MET A 27 -3.91 -0.88 -6.90
C MET A 27 -3.96 -1.78 -8.13
N GLU A 28 -3.28 -1.42 -9.22
CA GLU A 28 -3.20 -2.24 -10.42
C GLU A 28 -2.50 -3.58 -10.19
N ILE A 29 -1.30 -3.54 -9.59
CA ILE A 29 -0.51 -4.75 -9.33
C ILE A 29 -1.21 -5.64 -8.30
N TRP A 30 -1.80 -5.07 -7.25
CA TRP A 30 -2.55 -5.83 -6.24
C TRP A 30 -3.75 -6.57 -6.85
N LYS A 31 -4.53 -5.90 -7.72
CA LYS A 31 -5.65 -6.53 -8.44
C LYS A 31 -5.16 -7.67 -9.33
N PHE A 32 -4.06 -7.45 -10.07
CA PHE A 32 -3.46 -8.49 -10.90
C PHE A 32 -2.99 -9.71 -10.10
N GLU A 33 -2.30 -9.49 -8.98
CA GLU A 33 -1.81 -10.56 -8.11
C GLU A 33 -2.95 -11.32 -7.42
N ARG A 34 -4.05 -10.64 -7.07
CA ARG A 34 -5.29 -11.25 -6.59
C ARG A 34 -5.90 -12.18 -7.65
N ASP A 35 -6.10 -11.65 -8.85
CA ASP A 35 -6.78 -12.36 -9.94
C ASP A 35 -5.93 -13.53 -10.48
N SER A 36 -4.61 -13.46 -10.28
CA SER A 36 -3.65 -14.53 -10.60
C SER A 36 -3.42 -15.53 -9.46
N GLU A 37 -4.20 -15.46 -8.38
CA GLU A 37 -4.09 -16.32 -7.18
C GLU A 37 -2.69 -16.27 -6.50
N ILE A 38 -1.91 -15.20 -6.74
CA ILE A 38 -0.57 -15.02 -6.15
C ILE A 38 -0.70 -14.64 -4.67
N LEU A 39 -1.64 -13.77 -4.34
CA LEU A 39 -1.93 -13.34 -2.96
C LEU A 39 -2.38 -14.51 -2.06
N LEU A 40 -2.99 -15.57 -2.63
CA LEU A 40 -3.39 -16.75 -1.86
C LEU A 40 -2.21 -17.53 -1.28
N LYS A 41 -1.00 -17.27 -1.79
CA LYS A 41 0.25 -17.91 -1.34
C LYS A 41 0.95 -17.09 -0.26
N ASP A 42 0.40 -15.95 0.13
CA ASP A 42 0.95 -15.13 1.20
C ASP A 42 0.48 -15.65 2.56
N ASP A 43 1.33 -15.53 3.58
CA ASP A 43 0.91 -15.79 4.94
C ASP A 43 -0.11 -14.73 5.41
N ALA A 44 -0.87 -15.05 6.45
CA ALA A 44 -1.94 -14.18 6.95
C ALA A 44 -1.46 -12.76 7.29
N LYS A 45 -0.24 -12.62 7.81
CA LYS A 45 0.32 -11.33 8.24
C LYS A 45 0.69 -10.47 7.03
N LEU A 46 1.29 -11.07 6.00
CA LEU A 46 1.56 -10.39 4.75
C LEU A 46 0.26 -9.99 4.05
N SER A 47 -0.72 -10.90 3.98
CA SER A 47 -2.02 -10.63 3.36
C SER A 47 -2.79 -9.48 4.05
N GLU A 48 -2.79 -9.45 5.39
CA GLU A 48 -3.39 -8.36 6.17
C GLU A 48 -2.67 -7.02 5.93
N CYS A 49 -1.33 -7.03 5.90
CA CYS A 49 -0.55 -5.83 5.61
C CYS A 49 -0.87 -5.26 4.20
N LEU A 50 -0.86 -6.11 3.18
CA LEU A 50 -1.09 -5.70 1.79
C LEU A 50 -2.53 -5.22 1.56
N SER A 51 -3.52 -5.91 2.12
CA SER A 51 -4.92 -5.48 2.04
C SER A 51 -5.16 -4.15 2.78
N SER A 52 -4.50 -3.94 3.92
CA SER A 52 -4.58 -2.66 4.65
C SER A 52 -3.96 -1.50 3.84
N ILE A 53 -2.83 -1.74 3.18
CA ILE A 53 -2.20 -0.74 2.29
C ILE A 53 -3.11 -0.44 1.09
N PHE A 54 -3.77 -1.43 0.51
CA PHE A 54 -4.74 -1.22 -0.57
C PHE A 54 -5.85 -0.27 -0.14
N CYS A 55 -6.43 -0.47 1.05
CA CYS A 55 -7.46 0.43 1.57
C CYS A 55 -6.94 1.86 1.76
N LEU A 56 -5.69 2.05 2.21
CA LEU A 56 -5.11 3.38 2.35
C LEU A 56 -4.88 4.06 0.99
N ALA A 57 -4.43 3.31 -0.01
CA ALA A 57 -4.25 3.83 -1.37
C ALA A 57 -5.59 4.24 -2.01
N ASP A 58 -6.67 3.50 -1.73
CA ASP A 58 -8.03 3.83 -2.20
C ASP A 58 -8.60 5.10 -1.53
N LEU A 59 -8.12 5.44 -0.32
CA LEU A 59 -8.50 6.67 0.41
C LEU A 59 -7.66 7.88 0.03
N TYR A 60 -6.66 7.74 -0.84
CA TYR A 60 -5.80 8.86 -1.22
C TYR A 60 -6.53 9.80 -2.17
N ASN A 61 -6.52 11.10 -1.84
CA ASN A 61 -7.01 12.16 -2.71
C ASN A 61 -6.02 13.33 -2.71
N PRO A 62 -5.36 13.65 -3.85
CA PRO A 62 -4.42 14.77 -3.95
C PRO A 62 -5.11 16.14 -3.88
N GLU A 63 -6.41 16.20 -4.17
CA GLU A 63 -7.13 17.44 -4.36
C GLU A 63 -7.43 18.15 -3.03
N SER A 64 -7.66 19.46 -3.13
CA SER A 64 -7.97 20.30 -1.96
C SER A 64 -9.41 20.18 -1.47
N ASP A 65 -10.29 19.55 -2.25
CA ASP A 65 -11.69 19.27 -1.91
C ASP A 65 -11.87 17.93 -1.19
N ARG A 66 -10.76 17.28 -0.79
CA ARG A 66 -10.78 16.00 -0.10
C ARG A 66 -11.62 16.01 1.18
N ASP A 67 -12.35 14.93 1.42
CA ASP A 67 -13.12 14.73 2.64
C ASP A 67 -12.20 14.50 3.85
N GLU A 68 -12.70 14.73 5.07
CA GLU A 68 -11.90 14.58 6.32
C GLU A 68 -11.33 13.16 6.54
N TYR A 69 -11.90 12.14 5.90
CA TYR A 69 -11.46 10.75 5.99
C TYR A 69 -10.46 10.36 4.90
N GLU A 70 -10.31 11.17 3.86
CA GLU A 70 -9.35 10.96 2.78
C GLU A 70 -7.94 11.39 3.20
N LEU A 71 -6.95 10.87 2.50
CA LEU A 71 -5.55 11.03 2.84
C LEU A 71 -4.84 11.91 1.82
N ASP A 72 -4.05 12.86 2.33
CA ASP A 72 -3.00 13.47 1.52
C ASP A 72 -1.76 12.57 1.45
N GLU A 73 -0.75 13.03 0.68
CA GLU A 73 0.48 12.27 0.47
C GLU A 73 1.24 12.01 1.77
N GLU A 74 1.33 12.99 2.67
CA GLU A 74 2.09 12.83 3.90
C GLU A 74 1.40 11.82 4.82
N GLN A 75 0.08 11.94 4.99
CA GLN A 75 -0.72 11.03 5.78
C GLN A 75 -0.69 9.60 5.24
N LEU A 76 -0.79 9.43 3.92
CA LEU A 76 -0.67 8.14 3.26
C LEU A 76 0.70 7.51 3.55
N ARG A 77 1.77 8.28 3.34
CA ARG A 77 3.17 7.84 3.56
C ARG A 77 3.42 7.41 4.99
N GLN A 78 2.95 8.18 5.98
CA GLN A 78 3.09 7.85 7.40
C GLN A 78 2.34 6.55 7.77
N LYS A 79 1.10 6.39 7.28
CA LYS A 79 0.29 5.19 7.55
C LYS A 79 0.87 3.94 6.89
N VAL A 80 1.30 4.03 5.63
CA VAL A 80 1.96 2.92 4.93
C VAL A 80 3.28 2.55 5.61
N SER A 81 4.10 3.54 6.01
CA SER A 81 5.33 3.29 6.77
C SER A 81 5.07 2.53 8.07
N SER A 82 4.02 2.91 8.80
CA SER A 82 3.62 2.23 10.05
C SER A 82 3.20 0.78 9.81
N LEU A 83 2.44 0.49 8.74
CA LEU A 83 2.06 -0.88 8.38
C LEU A 83 3.28 -1.74 8.03
N ILE A 84 4.21 -1.21 7.23
CA ILE A 84 5.45 -1.92 6.87
C ILE A 84 6.31 -2.16 8.11
N ALA A 85 6.45 -1.17 8.99
CA ALA A 85 7.20 -1.32 10.24
C ALA A 85 6.60 -2.41 11.14
N ASN A 86 5.28 -2.44 11.32
CA ASN A 86 4.58 -3.48 12.08
C ASN A 86 4.75 -4.87 11.46
N PHE A 87 4.74 -4.95 10.13
CA PHE A 87 5.03 -6.19 9.42
C PHE A 87 6.47 -6.68 9.65
N THR A 88 7.47 -5.78 9.62
CA THR A 88 8.90 -6.14 9.76
C THR A 88 9.40 -6.33 11.20
N SER A 89 8.76 -5.70 12.19
CA SER A 89 9.21 -5.69 13.60
C SER A 89 8.94 -6.99 14.38
N HIS A 90 8.21 -7.94 13.78
CA HIS A 90 7.96 -9.26 14.35
C HIS A 90 8.40 -10.37 13.38
N GLY A 91 9.61 -10.26 12.86
CA GLY A 91 10.26 -11.25 11.98
C GLY A 91 11.51 -11.83 12.62
#